data_AF-A0A9X6X7L3-F1
#
_entry.id   AF-A0A9X6X7L3-F1
#
_cell.length_a   1.000
_cell.length_b   1.000
_cell.length_c   1.000
_cell.angle_alpha   90.00
_cell.angle_beta   90.00
_cell.angle_gamma   90.00
#
_symmetry.space_group_name_H-M   'P 1'
#
loop_
_entity.id
_entity.type
_entity.pdbx_description
1 polymer ?
#
loop_
_entity_poly.entity_id
_entity_poly.type
_entity_poly.pdbx_seq_one_letter_code
_entity_poly.pdbx_strand_id
1 'polypeptide(L)'
;MAIVIAMLIALFGAALALVFTIGQSRKRKYIIWGIANMVAIGPFLSFAIGITYAIIEGDGWAAMLMWVLYPFIFLIGLIQLIIGIFMKKSSDNNIYKHH
;
A
#
# COMPACT_ATOMS: atom_id res chain seq x y z
N MET A 1 21.64 5.44 -1.29
CA MET A 1 21.50 4.17 -0.54
C MET A 1 20.17 4.06 0.18
N ALA A 2 19.78 5.01 1.05
CA ALA A 2 18.52 4.95 1.81
C ALA A 2 17.25 4.86 0.95
N ILE A 3 17.12 5.65 -0.13
CA ILE A 3 15.96 5.62 -1.04
C ILE A 3 15.81 4.24 -1.70
N VAL A 4 16.92 3.64 -2.14
CA VAL A 4 16.93 2.30 -2.76
C VAL A 4 16.42 1.25 -1.76
N ILE A 5 16.89 1.30 -0.51
CA ILE A 5 16.42 0.40 0.55
C ILE A 5 14.93 0.58 0.81
N ALA A 6 14.44 1.82 0.91
CA ALA A 6 13.02 2.10 1.10
C ALA A 6 12.17 1.53 -0.04
N MET A 7 12.59 1.73 -1.29
CA MET A 7 11.92 1.15 -2.45
C MET A 7 11.92 -0.38 -2.43
N LEU A 8 13.04 -1.01 -2.06
CA LEU A 8 13.11 -2.47 -1.94
C LEU A 8 12.14 -3.00 -0.88
N ILE A 9 12.03 -2.34 0.27
CA ILE A 9 11.08 -2.76 1.32
C ILE A 9 9.64 -2.57 0.85
N ALA A 10 9.32 -1.47 0.17
CA ALA A 10 7.99 -1.24 -0.38
C ALA A 10 7.61 -2.32 -1.42
N LEU A 11 8.53 -2.64 -2.33
CA LEU A 11 8.36 -3.70 -3.33
C LEU A 11 8.22 -5.08 -2.67
N PHE A 12 9.01 -5.36 -1.65
CA PHE A 12 8.93 -6.62 -0.90
C PHE A 12 7.58 -6.74 -0.18
N GLY A 13 7.11 -5.67 0.46
CA GLY A 13 5.78 -5.63 1.08
C GLY A 13 4.65 -5.86 0.06
N ALA A 14 4.75 -5.26 -1.12
CA ALA A 14 3.81 -5.48 -2.21
C ALA A 14 3.87 -6.93 -2.75
N ALA A 15 5.08 -7.50 -2.89
CA ALA A 15 5.27 -8.88 -3.32
C ALA A 15 4.67 -9.88 -2.32
N LEU A 16 4.88 -9.67 -1.02
CA LEU A 16 4.24 -10.47 0.03
C LEU A 16 2.71 -10.35 -0.04
N ALA A 17 2.18 -9.12 -0.20
CA ALA A 17 0.75 -8.92 -0.36
C ALA A 17 0.19 -9.66 -1.58
N LEU A 18 0.90 -9.64 -2.72
CA LEU A 18 0.53 -10.42 -3.90
C LEU A 18 0.49 -11.92 -3.61
N VAL A 19 1.56 -12.47 -3.02
CA VAL A 19 1.63 -13.90 -2.68
C VAL A 19 0.49 -14.30 -1.73
N PHE A 20 0.20 -13.50 -0.70
CA PHE A 20 -0.88 -13.79 0.25
C PHE A 20 -2.29 -13.61 -0.33
N THR A 21 -2.44 -12.96 -1.48
CA THR A 21 -3.74 -12.70 -2.13
C THR A 21 -4.07 -13.65 -3.27
N ILE A 22 -3.12 -14.44 -3.78
CA ILE A 22 -3.38 -15.47 -4.79
C ILE A 22 -4.35 -16.52 -4.24
N GLY A 23 -5.37 -16.86 -5.03
CA GLY A 23 -6.40 -17.85 -4.66
C GLY A 23 -7.35 -17.41 -3.55
N GLN A 24 -7.25 -16.18 -3.06
CA GLN A 24 -8.09 -15.69 -1.96
C GLN A 24 -9.32 -14.94 -2.45
N SER A 25 -10.39 -15.00 -1.65
CA SER A 25 -11.61 -14.23 -1.88
C SER A 25 -11.33 -12.73 -2.00
N ARG A 26 -12.14 -12.01 -2.78
CA ARG A 26 -12.05 -10.54 -2.89
C ARG A 26 -11.98 -9.87 -1.52
N LYS A 27 -12.74 -10.38 -0.53
CA LYS A 27 -12.73 -9.88 0.85
C LYS A 27 -11.32 -9.82 1.43
N ARG A 28 -10.62 -10.95 1.39
CA ARG A 28 -9.27 -11.06 1.95
C ARG A 28 -8.25 -10.26 1.16
N LYS A 29 -8.43 -10.10 -0.16
CA LYS A 29 -7.59 -9.23 -0.98
C LYS A 29 -7.63 -7.79 -0.49
N TYR A 30 -8.82 -7.22 -0.28
CA TYR A 30 -8.97 -5.85 0.22
C TYR A 30 -8.33 -5.66 1.60
N ILE A 31 -8.49 -6.63 2.51
CA ILE A 31 -7.86 -6.58 3.84
C ILE A 31 -6.33 -6.59 3.72
N ILE A 32 -5.76 -7.53 2.98
CA ILE A 32 -4.30 -7.69 2.86
C ILE A 32 -3.68 -6.46 2.18
N TRP A 33 -4.28 -5.97 1.10
CA TRP A 33 -3.79 -4.77 0.41
C TRP A 33 -3.93 -3.51 1.24
N GLY A 34 -5.01 -3.38 2.03
CA GLY A 34 -5.16 -2.28 2.97
C GLY A 34 -4.05 -2.24 4.01
N ILE A 35 -3.76 -3.38 4.66
CA ILE A 35 -2.68 -3.49 5.65
C ILE A 35 -1.31 -3.27 5.00
N ALA A 36 -1.07 -3.84 3.82
CA ALA A 36 0.19 -3.66 3.10
C ALA A 36 0.43 -2.18 2.75
N ASN A 37 -0.62 -1.45 2.35
CA ASN A 37 -0.54 -0.01 2.12
C ASN A 37 -0.26 0.79 3.39
N MET A 38 -0.85 0.43 4.52
CA MET A 38 -0.61 1.15 5.78
C MET A 38 0.78 0.95 6.36
N VAL A 39 1.27 -0.29 6.35
CA VAL A 39 2.41 -0.73 7.16
C VAL A 39 3.71 -0.82 6.36
N ALA A 40 3.61 -1.20 5.08
CA ALA A 40 4.78 -1.38 4.22
C ALA A 40 4.84 -0.30 3.14
N ILE A 41 3.90 -0.30 2.19
CA ILE A 41 4.02 0.56 1.01
C ILE A 41 3.97 2.04 1.41
N GLY A 42 2.99 2.45 2.22
CA GLY A 42 2.80 3.83 2.67
C GLY A 42 4.04 4.50 3.25
N PRO A 43 4.59 4.02 4.38
CA PRO A 43 5.69 4.70 5.05
C PRO A 43 6.97 4.72 4.22
N PHE A 44 7.28 3.61 3.52
CA PHE A 44 8.52 3.53 2.73
C PHE A 44 8.42 4.33 1.42
N LEU A 45 7.26 4.34 0.76
CA LEU A 45 7.03 5.12 -0.44
C LEU A 45 7.00 6.62 -0.14
N SER A 46 6.34 7.04 0.93
CA SER A 46 6.34 8.45 1.35
C SER A 46 7.73 8.94 1.72
N PHE A 47 8.52 8.11 2.39
CA PHE A 47 9.91 8.43 2.73
C PHE A 47 10.79 8.53 1.47
N ALA A 48 10.66 7.58 0.54
CA ALA A 48 11.40 7.61 -0.72
C ALA A 48 11.09 8.88 -1.52
N ILE A 49 9.81 9.24 -1.66
CA ILE A 49 9.38 10.43 -2.39
C ILE A 49 9.84 11.71 -1.68
N GLY A 50 9.63 11.81 -0.36
CA GLY A 50 9.98 13.00 0.42
C GLY A 50 11.48 13.31 0.37
N ILE A 51 12.35 12.29 0.54
CA ILE A 51 13.81 12.50 0.44
C ILE A 51 14.21 12.81 -1.00
N THR A 52 13.63 12.14 -1.99
CA THR A 52 13.95 12.42 -3.40
C THR A 52 13.64 13.88 -3.73
N TYR A 53 12.49 14.38 -3.28
CA TYR A 53 12.09 15.76 -3.47
C TYR A 53 13.03 16.74 -2.74
N ALA A 54 13.42 16.44 -1.50
CA ALA A 54 14.38 17.24 -0.75
C ALA A 54 15.76 17.35 -1.43
N ILE A 55 16.22 16.27 -2.08
CA ILE A 55 17.47 16.28 -2.84
C ILE A 55 17.35 17.15 -4.08
N ILE A 56 16.21 17.09 -4.78
CA ILE A 56 15.96 17.89 -5.99
C ILE A 56 15.90 19.39 -5.65
N GLU A 57 15.19 19.74 -4.57
CA GLU A 57 15.07 21.13 -4.10
C GLU A 57 16.35 21.64 -3.41
N GLY A 58 17.20 20.74 -2.90
CA GLY A 58 18.38 21.10 -2.11
C GLY A 58 18.06 21.61 -0.70
N ASP A 59 16.82 21.40 -0.22
CA ASP A 59 16.34 21.83 1.10
C ASP A 59 15.84 20.63 1.93
N GLY A 60 16.40 20.46 3.13
CA GLY A 60 15.98 19.42 4.06
C GLY A 60 14.53 19.58 4.55
N TRP A 61 13.99 20.80 4.57
CA TRP A 61 12.58 21.03 4.93
C TRP A 61 11.62 20.46 3.91
N ALA A 62 12.00 20.36 2.64
CA ALA A 62 11.18 19.73 1.60
C ALA A 62 10.95 18.23 1.87
N ALA A 63 11.79 17.59 2.71
CA ALA A 63 11.55 16.21 3.15
C ALA A 63 10.26 16.09 3.97
N MET A 64 9.75 17.18 4.56
CA MET A 64 8.47 17.19 5.28
C MET A 64 7.28 16.78 4.40
N LEU A 65 7.43 16.81 3.07
CA LEU A 65 6.45 16.25 2.13
C LEU A 65 6.03 14.82 2.49
N MET A 66 6.93 14.02 3.07
CA MET A 66 6.61 12.66 3.50
C MET A 66 5.48 12.60 4.54
N TRP A 67 5.38 13.61 5.42
CA TRP A 67 4.38 13.69 6.49
C TRP A 67 3.00 14.06 5.95
N VAL A 68 2.96 14.73 4.81
CA VAL A 68 1.73 15.03 4.09
C VAL A 68 1.31 13.82 3.26
N LEU A 69 2.26 13.19 2.56
CA LEU A 69 1.99 12.08 1.65
C LEU A 69 1.57 10.80 2.38
N TYR A 70 2.19 10.49 3.52
CA TYR A 70 1.90 9.27 4.27
C TYR A 70 0.42 9.16 4.70
N PRO A 71 -0.20 10.18 5.33
CA PRO A 71 -1.62 10.16 5.65
C PRO A 71 -2.53 9.87 4.46
N PHE A 72 -2.25 10.41 3.27
CA PHE A 72 -3.06 10.14 2.08
C PHE A 72 -2.99 8.66 1.66
N ILE A 73 -1.78 8.07 1.62
CA ILE A 73 -1.61 6.65 1.29
C ILE A 73 -2.23 5.77 2.38
N PHE A 74 -2.06 6.14 3.65
CA PHE A 74 -2.64 5.46 4.79
C PHE A 74 -4.18 5.45 4.71
N LEU A 75 -4.80 6.58 4.36
CA LEU A 75 -6.25 6.67 4.19
C LEU A 75 -6.77 5.78 3.06
N ILE A 76 -6.04 5.68 1.94
CA ILE A 76 -6.37 4.74 0.86
C ILE A 76 -6.33 3.30 1.40
N GLY A 77 -5.29 2.94 2.15
CA GLY A 77 -5.19 1.64 2.81
C GLY A 77 -6.32 1.41 3.82
N LEU A 78 -6.74 2.43 4.56
CA LEU A 78 -7.82 2.38 5.53
C LEU A 78 -9.16 2.13 4.87
N ILE A 79 -9.46 2.85 3.79
CA ILE A 79 -10.67 2.64 3.00
C ILE A 79 -10.70 1.20 2.46
N GLN A 80 -9.58 0.71 1.90
CA GLN A 80 -9.48 -0.68 1.43
C GLN A 80 -9.73 -1.70 2.54
N LEU A 81 -9.14 -1.48 3.72
CA LEU A 81 -9.32 -2.36 4.87
C LEU A 81 -10.77 -2.38 5.34
N ILE A 82 -11.41 -1.21 5.45
CA ILE A 82 -12.83 -1.07 5.85
C ILE A 82 -13.72 -1.81 4.85
N ILE A 83 -13.55 -1.59 3.55
CA ILE A 83 -14.28 -2.32 2.50
C ILE A 83 -14.08 -3.82 2.68
N GLY A 84 -12.85 -4.28 2.88
CA GLY A 84 -12.52 -5.68 3.09
C GLY A 84 -13.21 -6.28 4.33
N ILE A 85 -13.27 -5.56 5.45
CA ILE A 85 -13.91 -6.03 6.68
C ILE A 85 -15.41 -6.19 6.48
N PHE A 86 -16.07 -5.17 5.94
CA PHE A 86 -17.53 -5.14 5.76
C PHE A 86 -18.03 -5.92 4.53
N MET A 87 -17.14 -6.32 3.62
CA MET A 87 -17.53 -7.10 2.45
C MET A 87 -18.12 -8.45 2.86
N LYS A 88 -19.36 -8.69 2.42
CA LYS A 88 -20.10 -9.94 2.67
C LYS A 88 -19.46 -11.09 1.90
N LYS A 89 -19.39 -12.27 2.52
CA LYS A 89 -18.76 -13.48 1.97
C LYS A 89 -19.45 -14.00 0.68
N SER A 90 -20.64 -13.48 0.35
CA SER A 90 -21.56 -14.01 -0.65
C SER A 90 -21.38 -13.54 -2.10
N SER A 91 -20.36 -12.73 -2.42
CA SER A 91 -20.24 -12.17 -3.78
C SER A 91 -19.20 -12.89 -4.66
N ASP A 92 -18.81 -14.11 -4.30
CA ASP A 92 -17.75 -14.88 -4.99
C ASP A 92 -18.27 -16.15 -5.68
N ASN A 93 -19.56 -16.18 -6.05
CA ASN A 93 -20.19 -17.32 -6.75
C ASN A 93 -20.77 -16.96 -8.12
N ASN A 94 -20.39 -15.83 -8.73
CA ASN A 94 -20.96 -15.41 -10.02
C ASN A 94 -19.94 -14.91 -11.07
N ILE A 95 -18.64 -15.12 -10.87
CA ILE A 95 -17.62 -14.69 -11.85
C ILE A 95 -16.88 -15.88 -12.50
N TYR A 96 -16.95 -17.09 -11.95
CA TYR A 96 -16.29 -18.28 -12.51
C TYR A 96 -17.23 -19.22 -13.28
N LYS A 97 -18.43 -18.77 -13.66
CA LYS A 97 -19.42 -19.60 -14.38
C LYS A 97 -19.38 -19.49 -15.92
N HIS A 98 -18.42 -18.77 -16.47
CA HIS A 98 -18.19 -18.70 -17.91
C HIS A 98 -16.70 -18.82 -18.18
N HIS A 99 -16.18 -20.04 -18.28
CA HIS A 99 -15.13 -20.48 -19.19
C HIS A 99 -15.02 -22.00 -19.12
#